data_AF-A0A829H329-F1
#
_entry.id   AF-A0A829H329-F1
#
_cell.length_a   1.000
_cell.length_b   1.000
_cell.length_c   1.000
_cell.angle_alpha   90.00
_cell.angle_beta   90.00
_cell.angle_gamma   90.00
#
_symmetry.space_group_name_H-M   'P 1'
#
loop_
_entity.id
_entity.type
_entity.pdbx_description
1 polymer ?
#
loop_
_entity_poly.entity_id
_entity_poly.type
_entity_poly.pdbx_seq_one_letter_code
_entity_poly.pdbx_strand_id
1 'polypeptide(L)' 'MFYSFLRYIIAGLIWLINGHAQTQNKQQLPEGPFVLVAPHRTWLDPVFLALASWPHHFSFMVKSELFK' A
#
# COMPACT_ATOMS: atom_id res chain seq x y z
N MET A 1 6.39 -9.56 -10.99
CA MET A 1 6.21 -8.98 -12.34
C MET A 1 4.89 -8.25 -12.49
N PHE A 2 3.73 -8.94 -12.49
CA PHE A 2 2.42 -8.30 -12.63
C PHE A 2 2.12 -7.26 -11.54
N TYR A 3 2.31 -7.62 -10.26
CA TYR A 3 2.12 -6.70 -9.13
C TYR A 3 2.97 -5.43 -9.26
N SER A 4 4.25 -5.58 -9.54
CA SER A 4 5.19 -4.46 -9.68
C SER A 4 4.81 -3.53 -10.84
N PHE A 5 4.31 -4.07 -11.95
CA PHE A 5 3.78 -3.27 -13.07
C PHE A 5 2.50 -2.52 -12.69
N LEU A 6 1.51 -3.24 -12.14
CA LEU A 6 0.23 -2.66 -11.76
C LEU A 6 0.38 -1.55 -10.71
N ARG A 7 1.35 -1.68 -9.80
CA ARG A 7 1.70 -0.65 -8.82
C ARG A 7 2.00 0.70 -9.48
N TYR A 8 2.78 0.74 -10.57
CA TYR A 8 3.13 2.01 -11.22
C TYR A 8 1.88 2.67 -11.83
N ILE A 9 0.99 1.88 -12.43
CA ILE A 9 -0.29 2.35 -12.96
C ILE A 9 -1.15 2.92 -11.83
N ILE A 10 -1.34 2.16 -10.76
CA ILE A 10 -2.15 2.57 -9.60
C ILE A 10 -1.56 3.81 -8.93
N ALA A 11 -0.25 3.89 -8.76
CA ALA A 11 0.42 5.06 -8.20
C ALA A 11 0.16 6.32 -9.04
N GLY A 12 0.20 6.20 -10.38
CA GLY A 12 -0.15 7.30 -11.29
C GLY A 12 -1.60 7.75 -11.17
N LEU A 13 -2.54 6.80 -11.09
CA LEU A 13 -3.97 7.08 -10.90
C LEU A 13 -4.25 7.75 -9.55
N ILE A 14 -3.66 7.22 -8.47
CA ILE A 14 -3.77 7.80 -7.12
C ILE A 14 -3.21 9.23 -7.14
N TRP A 15 -2.04 9.44 -7.76
CA TRP A 15 -1.44 10.77 -7.83
C TRP A 15 -2.32 11.76 -8.61
N LEU A 16 -2.97 11.31 -9.69
CA LEU A 16 -3.85 12.15 -10.50
C LEU A 16 -5.14 12.55 -9.76
N ILE A 17 -5.75 11.62 -9.02
CA ILE A 17 -7.06 11.81 -8.37
C ILE A 17 -6.91 12.41 -6.97
N ASN A 18 -5.98 11.88 -6.18
CA ASN A 18 -5.77 12.25 -4.78
C ASN A 18 -4.69 13.33 -4.61
N GLY A 19 -3.93 13.63 -5.67
CA GLY A 19 -2.75 14.48 -5.61
C GLY A 19 -1.53 13.77 -5.02
N HIS A 20 -0.51 14.57 -4.69
CA HIS A 20 0.75 14.04 -4.18
C HIS A 20 0.62 13.54 -2.72
N ALA A 21 0.60 12.22 -2.56
CA ALA A 21 0.67 11.59 -1.25
C ALA A 21 2.07 11.73 -0.65
N GLN A 22 2.17 12.29 0.55
CA GLN A 22 3.43 12.48 1.26
C GLN A 22 3.68 11.32 2.24
N THR A 23 4.82 10.66 2.11
CA THR A 23 5.27 9.60 3.02
C THR A 23 6.43 10.11 3.86
N GLN A 24 6.31 10.02 5.18
CA GLN A 24 7.35 10.46 6.11
C GLN A 24 7.99 9.27 6.81
N ASN A 25 9.23 9.44 7.28
CA ASN A 25 9.94 8.45 8.12
C ASN A 25 10.05 7.04 7.51
N LYS A 26 10.09 6.96 6.18
CA LYS A 26 10.15 5.67 5.46
C LYS A 26 11.39 4.84 5.82
N GLN A 27 12.48 5.51 6.19
CA GLN A 27 13.73 4.89 6.62
C GLN A 27 13.63 4.16 7.96
N GLN A 28 12.55 4.39 8.73
CA GLN A 28 12.31 3.72 10.01
C GLN A 28 11.59 2.38 9.85
N LEU A 29 11.25 1.97 8.62
CA LEU A 29 10.65 0.67 8.39
C LEU A 29 11.63 -0.45 8.78
N PRO A 30 11.19 -1.48 9.51
CA PRO A 30 12.06 -2.58 9.92
C PRO A 30 12.66 -3.34 8.73
N GLU A 31 13.90 -3.79 8.88
CA GLU A 31 14.47 -4.79 7.99
C GLU A 31 13.87 -6.17 8.33
N GLY A 32 13.37 -6.90 7.32
CA GLY A 32 12.78 -8.22 7.48
C GLY A 32 11.25 -8.24 7.63
N PRO A 33 10.65 -9.33 8.17
CA PRO A 33 9.21 -9.47 8.32
C PRO A 33 8.66 -8.60 9.46
N PHE A 34 7.61 -7.84 9.19
CA PHE A 34 6.89 -7.06 10.20
C PHE A 34 5.40 -6.98 9.88
N VAL A 35 4.61 -6.62 10.90
CA VAL A 35 3.19 -6.31 10.75
C VAL A 35 3.04 -4.78 10.72
N LEU A 36 2.56 -4.25 9.61
CA LEU A 36 2.27 -2.82 9.49
C LEU A 36 0.85 -2.54 9.99
N VAL A 37 0.74 -1.83 11.11
CA VAL A 37 -0.54 -1.49 11.74
C VAL A 37 -0.87 -0.02 11.47
N ALA A 38 -2.05 0.23 10.91
CA ALA A 38 -2.55 1.58 10.64
C ALA A 38 -4.06 1.66 10.90
N PRO A 39 -4.60 2.83 11.28
CA PRO A 39 -6.04 3.02 11.38
C PRO A 39 -6.71 2.89 10.00
N HIS A 40 -7.87 2.24 9.96
CA HIS A 40 -8.63 2.06 8.71
C HIS A 40 -9.65 3.20 8.54
N ARG A 41 -9.44 4.06 7.54
CA ARG A 41 -10.29 5.19 7.16
C ARG A 41 -11.02 4.94 5.85
N THR A 42 -10.39 4.24 4.91
CA THR A 42 -10.94 4.02 3.57
C THR A 42 -10.57 2.64 3.03
N TRP A 43 -11.39 2.12 2.13
CA TRP A 43 -11.08 0.96 1.30
C TRP A 43 -9.77 1.06 0.50
N LEU A 44 -9.23 2.26 0.27
CA LEU A 44 -7.94 2.47 -0.41
C LEU A 44 -6.73 2.36 0.51
N ASP A 45 -6.92 2.25 1.83
CA ASP A 45 -5.80 2.23 2.78
C ASP A 45 -4.78 1.11 2.47
N PRO A 46 -5.16 -0.13 2.10
CA PRO A 46 -4.19 -1.15 1.72
C PRO A 46 -3.30 -0.72 0.54
N VAL A 47 -3.85 0.04 -0.41
CA VAL A 47 -3.12 0.57 -1.57
C VAL A 47 -2.12 1.63 -1.11
N PHE A 48 -2.56 2.60 -0.30
CA PHE A 48 -1.68 3.64 0.21
C PHE A 48 -0.55 3.07 1.08
N LEU A 49 -0.87 2.10 1.94
CA LEU A 49 0.12 1.40 2.76
C LEU A 49 1.15 0.73 1.85
N ALA A 50 0.71 -0.07 0.87
CA ALA A 50 1.61 -0.75 -0.06
C ALA A 50 2.49 0.21 -0.90
N LEU A 51 1.95 1.36 -1.31
CA LEU A 51 2.71 2.39 -2.03
C LEU A 51 3.76 3.05 -1.12
N ALA A 52 3.39 3.38 0.11
CA ALA A 52 4.27 4.05 1.06
C ALA A 52 5.43 3.15 1.51
N SER A 53 5.16 1.88 1.73
CA SER A 53 6.12 0.88 2.22
C SER A 53 6.93 0.18 1.12
N TRP A 54 6.77 0.55 -0.16
CA TRP A 54 7.60 -0.02 -1.23
C TRP A 54 9.11 0.09 -0.91
N PRO A 55 9.94 -0.96 -1.06
CA PRO A 55 9.73 -2.18 -1.84
C PRO A 55 9.12 -3.38 -1.09
N HIS A 56 8.69 -3.21 0.16
CA HIS A 56 8.11 -4.31 0.92
C HIS A 56 6.78 -4.78 0.29
N HIS A 57 6.60 -6.09 0.21
CA HIS A 57 5.36 -6.72 -0.24
C HIS A 57 4.55 -7.17 0.97
N PHE A 58 3.27 -6.82 0.99
CA PHE A 58 2.36 -7.14 2.10
C PHE A 58 1.29 -8.11 1.65
N SER A 59 0.90 -8.99 2.57
CA SER A 59 -0.38 -9.67 2.51
C SER A 59 -1.31 -8.99 3.49
N PHE A 60 -2.55 -8.74 3.08
CA PHE A 60 -3.57 -8.13 3.93
C PHE A 60 -4.54 -9.19 4.41
N MET A 61 -4.92 -9.09 5.68
CA MET A 61 -6.05 -9.86 6.20
C MET A 61 -7.33 -9.14 5.79
N VAL A 62 -8.17 -9.80 5.01
CA VAL A 62 -9.42 -9.25 4.49
C VAL A 62 -10.54 -10.27 4.65
N LYS A 63 -11.78 -9.79 4.61
CA LYS A 63 -12.98 -10.64 4.70
C LYS A 63 -13.05 -11.65 3.55
N SER A 64 -13.55 -12.85 3.84
CA SER A 64 -13.67 -13.95 2.87
C SER A 64 -14.49 -13.59 1.62
N GLU A 65 -15.44 -12.67 1.79
CA GLU A 65 -16.38 -12.18 0.80
C GLU A 65 -15.69 -11.41 -0.34
N LEU A 66 -14.48 -10.91 -0.12
CA LEU A 66 -13.70 -10.19 -1.13
C LEU A 66 -12.98 -11.12 -2.13
N PHE A 67 -12.99 -12.43 -1.88
CA PHE A 67 -12.39 -13.44 -2.75
C PHE A 67 -13.41 -14.19 -3.62
N LYS A 68 -14.68 -13.80 -3.54
CA LYS A 68 -15.76 -14.32 -4.38
C LYS A 68 -15.97 -13.42 -5.58
#